data_AF-A0A558DJP9-F1
#
_entry.id   AF-A0A558DJP9-F1
#
_cell.length_a   1.000
_cell.length_b   1.000
_cell.length_c   1.000
_cell.angle_alpha   90.00
_cell.angle_beta   90.00
_cell.angle_gamma   90.00
#
_symmetry.space_group_name_H-M   'P 1'
#
loop_
_entity.id
_entity.type
_entity.pdbx_description
1 polymer ?
#
loop_
_entity_poly.entity_id
_entity_poly.type
_entity_poly.pdbx_seq_one_letter_code
_entity_poly.pdbx_strand_id
1 'polypeptide(L)'
;MTSEREKDRAILHAMRKVLTAVIRDTTPPPGMRHTLTDETIQDMRVCLGMITAREKELGDEAGEAPSRPYYVDEQPTSKVVPFDLSGKQDKE
;
A
#
# COMPACT_ATOMS: atom_id res chain seq x y z
N MET A 1 -11.04 18.43 12.99
CA MET A 1 -9.62 18.66 12.69
C MET A 1 -9.12 17.41 11.97
N THR A 2 -8.91 17.48 10.66
CA THR A 2 -8.29 16.37 9.90
C THR A 2 -6.88 16.16 10.43
N SER A 3 -6.54 14.92 10.78
CA SER A 3 -5.21 14.56 11.28
C SER A 3 -4.18 14.83 10.18
N GLU A 4 -2.97 15.27 10.53
CA GLU A 4 -1.88 15.49 9.55
C GLU A 4 -1.64 14.23 8.69
N ARG A 5 -1.84 13.05 9.27
CA ARG A 5 -1.77 11.75 8.59
C ARG A 5 -2.78 11.59 7.46
N GLU A 6 -4.00 12.11 7.64
CA GLU A 6 -5.06 12.03 6.62
C GLU A 6 -4.73 12.94 5.43
N LYS A 7 -4.11 14.10 5.69
CA LYS A 7 -3.62 15.00 4.65
C LYS A 7 -2.46 14.36 3.88
N ASP A 8 -1.48 13.80 4.57
CA ASP A 8 -0.36 13.08 3.96
C ASP A 8 -0.86 11.94 3.07
N ARG A 9 -1.80 11.13 3.57
CA ARG A 9 -2.41 10.03 2.79
C ARG A 9 -3.11 10.55 1.53
N ALA A 10 -3.85 11.66 1.63
CA ALA A 10 -4.52 12.27 0.49
C ALA A 10 -3.53 12.78 -0.57
N ILE A 11 -2.44 13.44 -0.12
CA ILE A 11 -1.39 13.96 -1.00
C ILE A 11 -0.68 12.81 -1.71
N LEU A 12 -0.22 11.79 -0.99
CA LEU A 12 0.48 10.63 -1.54
C LEU A 12 -0.39 9.88 -2.56
N HIS A 13 -1.68 9.69 -2.24
CA HIS A 13 -2.63 9.07 -3.16
C HIS A 13 -2.83 9.88 -4.45
N ALA A 14 -2.93 11.21 -4.33
CA ALA A 14 -3.03 12.09 -5.49
C ALA A 14 -1.76 12.03 -6.34
N MET A 15 -0.57 12.11 -5.74
CA MET A 15 0.71 12.00 -6.43
C MET A 15 0.86 10.67 -7.16
N ARG A 16 0.57 9.55 -6.51
CA ARG A 16 0.61 8.21 -7.10
C ARG A 16 -0.29 8.10 -8.33
N LYS A 17 -1.52 8.60 -8.23
CA LYS A 17 -2.49 8.61 -9.34
C LYS A 17 -1.98 9.42 -10.53
N VAL A 18 -1.47 10.62 -10.29
CA VAL A 18 -0.96 11.51 -11.34
C VAL A 18 0.27 10.91 -12.01
N LEU A 19 1.26 10.44 -11.25
CA LEU A 19 2.46 9.80 -11.83
C LEU A 19 2.09 8.57 -12.67
N THR A 20 1.16 7.74 -12.19
CA THR A 20 0.71 6.55 -12.94
C THR A 20 -0.02 6.93 -14.22
N ALA A 21 -0.81 8.01 -14.21
CA ALA A 21 -1.45 8.52 -15.42
C ALA A 21 -0.41 9.00 -16.44
N VAL A 22 0.58 9.77 -16.00
CA VAL A 22 1.70 10.21 -16.86
C VAL A 22 2.45 9.02 -17.44
N ILE A 23 2.75 7.98 -16.65
CA ILE A 23 3.40 6.76 -17.15
C ILE A 23 2.56 6.12 -18.25
N ARG A 24 1.25 5.95 -18.03
CA ARG A 24 0.36 5.35 -19.03
C ARG A 24 0.32 6.16 -20.32
N ASP A 25 0.25 7.48 -20.21
CA ASP A 25 0.13 8.37 -21.36
C ASP A 25 1.45 8.51 -22.14
N THR A 26 2.59 8.26 -21.48
CA THR A 26 3.93 8.32 -22.09
C THR A 26 4.46 6.97 -22.56
N THR A 27 3.89 5.86 -22.08
CA THR A 27 4.29 4.50 -22.46
C THR A 27 3.89 4.22 -23.91
N PRO A 28 4.85 4.08 -24.85
CA PRO A 28 4.53 3.85 -26.24
C PRO A 28 4.18 2.37 -26.48
N PRO A 29 3.57 2.04 -27.63
CA PRO A 29 3.42 0.66 -28.08
C PRO A 29 4.77 -0.08 -28.18
N PRO A 30 4.78 -1.41 -28.11
CA PRO A 30 5.99 -2.21 -28.25
C PRO A 30 6.76 -1.88 -29.54
N GLY A 31 8.08 -1.71 -29.44
CA GLY A 31 8.96 -1.42 -30.58
C GLY A 31 9.07 0.06 -30.94
N MET A 32 8.34 0.96 -30.27
CA MET A 32 8.54 2.41 -30.39
C MET A 32 9.45 2.94 -29.27
N ARG A 33 10.17 4.02 -29.55
CA ARG A 33 11.00 4.71 -28.55
C ARG A 33 10.13 5.45 -27.54
N HIS A 34 10.52 5.39 -26.27
CA HIS A 34 9.88 6.15 -25.20
C HIS A 34 10.20 7.65 -25.33
N THR A 35 9.26 8.51 -24.94
CA THR A 35 9.41 9.98 -25.02
C THR A 35 10.26 10.55 -23.89
N LEU A 36 10.20 9.92 -22.71
CA LEU A 36 11.06 10.20 -21.56
C LEU A 36 12.40 9.46 -21.66
N THR A 37 13.43 10.01 -21.03
CA THR A 37 14.75 9.36 -20.91
C THR A 37 14.70 8.18 -19.92
N ASP A 38 15.66 7.26 -20.05
CA ASP A 38 15.80 6.13 -19.12
C ASP A 38 16.01 6.59 -17.67
N GLU A 39 16.72 7.71 -17.48
CA GLU A 39 16.92 8.35 -16.17
C GLU A 39 15.60 8.83 -15.59
N THR A 40 14.78 9.58 -16.35
CA THR A 40 13.46 10.03 -15.87
C THR A 40 12.55 8.85 -15.55
N ILE A 41 12.55 7.80 -16.37
CA ILE A 41 11.79 6.58 -16.10
C ILE A 41 12.25 5.94 -14.77
N GLN A 42 13.56 5.91 -14.53
CA GLN A 42 14.11 5.36 -13.29
C GLN A 42 13.74 6.21 -12.08
N ASP A 43 13.81 7.53 -12.17
CA ASP A 43 13.39 8.46 -11.12
C ASP A 43 11.91 8.28 -10.76
N MET A 44 11.05 8.12 -11.76
CA MET A 44 9.63 7.85 -11.53
C MET A 44 9.40 6.54 -10.78
N ARG A 45 10.16 5.48 -11.09
CA ARG A 45 10.10 4.20 -10.35
C ARG A 45 10.53 4.37 -8.90
N VAL A 46 11.65 5.06 -8.66
CA VAL A 46 12.15 5.35 -7.31
C VAL A 46 11.11 6.15 -6.53
N CYS A 47 10.56 7.20 -7.13
CA CYS A 47 9.53 8.04 -6.51
C CYS A 47 8.27 7.24 -6.14
N LEU A 48 7.75 6.40 -7.04
CA LEU A 48 6.61 5.51 -6.73
C LEU A 48 6.94 4.52 -5.60
N GLY A 49 8.19 4.03 -5.54
CA GLY A 49 8.68 3.21 -4.44
C GLY A 49 8.64 3.95 -3.10
N MET A 50 9.11 5.20 -3.06
CA MET A 50 9.07 6.05 -1.86
C MET A 50 7.63 6.35 -1.41
N ILE A 51 6.74 6.67 -2.36
CA ILE A 51 5.32 6.89 -2.07
C ILE A 51 4.71 5.64 -1.44
N THR A 52 4.95 4.47 -2.03
CA THR A 52 4.41 3.19 -1.53
C THR A 52 4.93 2.84 -0.14
N ALA A 53 6.23 3.08 0.11
CA ALA A 53 6.82 2.86 1.43
C ALA A 53 6.14 3.74 2.50
N ARG A 54 5.91 5.02 2.18
CA ARG A 54 5.24 5.94 3.09
C ARG A 54 3.75 5.64 3.27
N GLU A 55 3.04 5.28 2.21
CA GLU A 55 1.64 4.83 2.29
C GLU A 55 1.52 3.60 3.22
N LYS A 56 2.47 2.67 3.14
CA LYS A 56 2.53 1.50 4.03
C LYS A 56 2.75 1.89 5.49
N GLU A 57 3.72 2.75 5.78
CA GLU A 57 3.97 3.25 7.15
C GLU A 57 2.70 3.88 7.74
N LEU A 58 1.99 4.70 6.97
CA LEU A 58 0.76 5.34 7.40
C LEU A 58 -0.37 4.33 7.69
N GLY A 59 -0.45 3.24 6.91
CA GLY A 59 -1.40 2.15 7.10
C GLY A 59 -1.07 1.28 8.32
N ASP A 60 0.19 0.89 8.48
CA ASP A 60 0.68 0.11 9.63
C ASP A 60 0.40 0.86 10.95
N GLU A 61 0.69 2.16 10.98
CA GLU A 61 0.40 3.05 12.12
C GLU A 61 -1.10 3.28 12.36
N ALA A 62 -1.95 3.12 11.34
CA ALA A 62 -3.41 3.15 11.47
C ALA A 62 -4.02 1.79 11.84
N GLY A 63 -3.20 0.73 11.93
CA GLY A 63 -3.66 -0.64 12.14
C GLY A 63 -4.43 -1.22 10.95
N GLU A 64 -4.23 -0.68 9.74
CA GLU A 64 -4.86 -1.19 8.53
C GLU A 64 -4.25 -2.55 8.17
N ALA A 65 -5.11 -3.56 7.98
CA ALA A 65 -4.65 -4.86 7.52
C ALA A 65 -4.15 -4.75 6.06
N PRO A 66 -3.09 -5.49 5.68
CA PRO A 66 -2.60 -5.47 4.31
C PRO A 66 -3.67 -5.98 3.35
N SER A 67 -4.08 -5.14 2.39
CA SER A 67 -5.08 -5.45 1.34
C SER A 67 -4.53 -6.39 0.26
N ARG A 68 -3.93 -7.52 0.64
CA ARG A 68 -3.49 -8.53 -0.31
C ARG A 68 -4.71 -9.24 -0.89
N PRO A 69 -4.87 -9.30 -2.23
CA PRO A 69 -5.91 -10.13 -2.84
C PRO A 69 -5.72 -11.59 -2.41
N TYR A 70 -6.84 -12.26 -2.14
CA TYR A 70 -6.90 -13.69 -1.86
C TYR A 70 -7.72 -14.37 -2.96
N TYR A 71 -7.43 -15.63 -3.25
CA TYR A 71 -8.29 -16.41 -4.14
C TYR A 71 -9.59 -16.78 -3.42
N VAL A 72 -10.69 -16.92 -4.16
CA VAL A 72 -12.01 -17.25 -3.59
C VAL A 72 -12.04 -18.60 -2.87
N ASP A 73 -11.16 -19.51 -3.24
CA ASP A 73 -10.95 -20.84 -2.68
C ASP A 73 -9.81 -20.92 -1.66
N GLU A 74 -9.11 -19.81 -1.41
CA GLU A 74 -8.00 -19.74 -0.47
C GLU A 74 -8.53 -19.79 0.97
N GLN A 75 -8.07 -20.78 1.75
CA GLN A 75 -8.40 -20.84 3.17
C GLN A 75 -7.55 -19.83 3.96
N PRO A 76 -8.16 -19.04 4.86
CA PRO A 76 -7.42 -18.08 5.67
C PRO A 76 -6.36 -18.78 6.53
N THR A 77 -5.14 -18.24 6.52
CA THR A 77 -3.98 -18.84 7.18
C THR A 77 -4.08 -18.80 8.70
N SER A 78 -4.92 -17.93 9.26
CA SER A 78 -5.16 -17.82 10.70
C SER A 78 -6.56 -18.29 11.07
N LYS A 79 -6.64 -19.30 11.93
CA LYS A 79 -7.86 -19.71 12.61
C LYS A 79 -7.90 -19.00 13.95
N VAL A 80 -8.65 -17.91 14.06
CA VAL A 80 -8.85 -17.21 15.33
C VAL A 80 -9.67 -18.12 16.24
N VAL A 81 -9.02 -18.72 17.23
CA VAL A 81 -9.69 -19.50 18.29
C VAL A 81 -10.03 -18.55 19.44
N PRO A 82 -11.31 -18.42 19.81
CA PRO A 82 -11.67 -17.70 21.04
C PRO A 82 -11.12 -18.47 22.24
N PHE A 83 -10.32 -17.79 23.06
CA PHE A 83 -9.88 -18.32 24.34
C PHE A 83 -10.90 -17.93 25.41
N ASP A 84 -11.67 -18.89 25.90
CA ASP A 84 -12.41 -18.72 27.14
C ASP A 84 -11.41 -18.72 28.30
N LEU A 85 -11.12 -17.55 28.85
CA LEU A 85 -10.38 -17.40 30.12
C LEU A 85 -11.27 -17.83 31.29
N SER A 86 -11.65 -19.10 31.34
CA SER A 86 -12.36 -19.70 32.48
C SER A 86 -11.42 -20.67 33.19
N GLY A 87 -10.79 -20.21 34.27
CA GLY A 87 -10.01 -21.09 35.15
C GLY A 87 -8.72 -20.50 35.70
N LYS A 88 -8.75 -19.30 36.27
CA LYS A 88 -7.81 -18.96 37.34
C LYS A 88 -8.63 -18.91 38.63
N GLN A 89 -8.75 -20.07 39.28
CA GLN A 89 -9.13 -20.10 40.69
C GLN A 89 -7.97 -19.47 41.45
N ASP A 90 -8.21 -18.31 42.05
CA ASP A 90 -7.41 -17.84 43.17
C ASP A 90 -7.42 -18.93 44.23
N LYS A 91 -6.24 -19.46 44.54
CA LYS A 91 -6.00 -20.23 45.76
C LYS A 91 -5.01 -19.45 46.60
N GLU A 92 -5.59 -18.93 47.69
CA GLU A 92 -5.03 -18.52 48.99
C GLU A 92 -3.55 -18.83 49.24
#